data_AF-A0A9P5TG33-F1
#
_entry.id   AF-A0A9P5TG33-F1
#
_cell.length_a   1.000
_cell.length_b   1.000
_cell.length_c   1.000
_cell.angle_alpha   90.00
_cell.angle_beta   90.00
_cell.angle_gamma   90.00
#
_symmetry.space_group_name_H-M   'P 1'
#
loop_
_entity.id
_entity.type
_entity.pdbx_description
1 polymer ?
#
loop_
_entity_poly.entity_id
_entity_poly.type
_entity_poly.pdbx_seq_one_letter_code
_entity_poly.pdbx_strand_id
1 'polypeptide(L)' 'MLNECLCKKVIDLMMDVAIECKRAGCETQWYHLQCMKLNYVLWNWVCEACMALGMARRSKRFKK' A
#
# COMPACT_ATOMS: atom_id res chain seq x y z
N MET A 1 -10.48 9.01 -14.39
CA MET A 1 -9.56 9.00 -13.23
C MET A 1 -9.13 7.55 -13.04
N LEU A 2 -7.92 7.20 -13.46
CA LEU A 2 -7.41 5.83 -13.42
C LEU A 2 -6.43 5.76 -12.26
N ASN A 3 -6.68 4.89 -11.28
CA ASN A 3 -5.77 4.71 -10.16
C ASN A 3 -4.64 3.78 -10.61
N GLU A 4 -3.40 4.28 -10.70
CA GLU A 4 -2.27 3.50 -11.17
C GLU A 4 -1.65 2.68 -10.03
N CYS A 5 -1.58 1.36 -10.20
CA CYS A 5 -0.91 0.46 -9.23
C CYS A 5 0.60 0.39 -9.52
N LEU A 6 1.40 -0.04 -8.53
CA LEU A 6 2.85 -0.27 -8.67
C LEU A 6 3.24 -1.25 -9.80
N CYS A 7 2.31 -2.10 -10.23
CA CYS A 7 2.51 -2.98 -11.37
C CYS A 7 2.38 -2.27 -12.73
N LYS A 8 2.26 -0.92 -12.74
CA LYS A 8 2.00 -0.08 -13.92
C LYS A 8 0.70 -0.42 -14.65
N LYS A 9 -0.22 -1.09 -13.96
CA LYS A 9 -1.57 -1.35 -14.45
C LYS A 9 -2.54 -0.45 -13.72
N VAL A 10 -3.57 -0.05 -14.45
CA VAL A 10 -4.71 0.66 -13.89
C VAL A 10 -5.51 -0.29 -13.02
N ILE A 11 -5.96 0.20 -11.88
CA ILE A 11 -6.90 -0.46 -10.99
C ILE A 11 -8.31 -0.18 -11.49
N ASP A 12 -9.00 -1.24 -11.89
CA ASP A 12 -10.41 -1.16 -12.22
C ASP A 12 -11.24 -1.43 -10.96
N LEU A 13 -11.84 -0.40 -10.36
CA LEU A 13 -12.62 -0.58 -9.12
C LEU A 13 -13.91 -1.43 -9.30
N MET A 14 -14.31 -1.73 -10.54
CA MET A 14 -15.46 -2.60 -10.81
C MET A 14 -15.07 -4.07 -10.94
N MET A 15 -13.87 -4.35 -11.45
CA MET A 15 -13.38 -5.71 -11.73
C MET A 15 -12.30 -6.19 -10.76
N ASP A 16 -11.47 -5.30 -10.27
CA ASP A 16 -10.32 -5.62 -9.43
C ASP A 16 -10.61 -5.41 -7.96
N VAL A 17 -10.20 -6.39 -7.15
CA VAL A 17 -10.19 -6.24 -5.70
C VAL A 17 -8.99 -5.37 -5.33
N ALA A 18 -9.28 -4.11 -5.01
CA ALA A 18 -8.30 -3.11 -4.63
C ALA A 18 -8.35 -2.82 -3.12
N ILE A 19 -7.22 -2.41 -2.57
CA ILE A 19 -7.07 -1.98 -1.18
C ILE A 19 -6.57 -0.55 -1.13
N GLU A 20 -7.16 0.24 -0.24
CA GLU A 20 -6.75 1.62 0.00
C GLU A 20 -5.67 1.69 1.09
N CYS A 21 -4.62 2.46 0.85
CA CYS A 21 -3.61 2.78 1.84
C CYS A 21 -4.17 3.79 2.85
N LYS A 22 -4.25 3.41 4.13
CA LYS A 22 -4.76 4.28 5.20
C LYS A 22 -3.86 5.49 5.50
N ARG A 23 -2.64 5.55 4.95
CA ARG A 23 -1.70 6.63 5.27
C ARG A 23 -2.06 7.91 4.53
N ALA A 24 -2.42 8.94 5.29
CA ALA A 24 -2.66 10.28 4.76
C ALA A 24 -1.42 10.82 4.04
N GLY A 25 -1.60 11.28 2.81
CA GLY A 25 -0.51 11.78 1.95
C GLY A 25 0.21 10.71 1.13
N CYS A 26 -0.32 9.49 1.05
CA CYS A 26 0.19 8.49 0.11
C CYS A 26 -0.20 8.89 -1.32
N GLU A 27 0.78 9.09 -2.20
CA GLU A 27 0.55 9.46 -3.61
C GLU A 27 -0.33 8.44 -4.33
N THR A 28 -0.11 7.16 -4.04
CA THR A 28 -0.91 6.05 -4.58
C THR A 28 -1.84 5.56 -3.47
N GLN A 29 -3.12 5.89 -3.57
CA GLN A 29 -4.12 5.50 -2.56
C GLN A 29 -4.57 4.06 -2.75
N TRP A 30 -4.72 3.58 -3.99
CA TRP A 30 -5.27 2.26 -4.29
C TRP A 30 -4.19 1.30 -4.80
N TYR A 31 -4.30 0.02 -4.42
CA TYR A 31 -3.43 -1.05 -4.88
C TYR A 31 -4.23 -2.33 -5.13
N HIS A 32 -3.85 -3.13 -6.12
CA HIS A 32 -4.42 -4.48 -6.27
C HIS A 32 -4.04 -5.34 -5.07
N LEU A 33 -4.99 -6.10 -4.50
CA LEU A 33 -4.66 -7.07 -3.45
C LEU A 33 -3.60 -8.06 -3.90
N GLN A 34 -3.69 -8.51 -5.15
CA GLN A 34 -2.75 -9.49 -5.69
C GLN A 34 -1.33 -8.92 -5.83
N CYS A 35 -1.19 -7.64 -6.18
CA CYS A 35 0.11 -6.98 -6.19
C CYS A 35 0.69 -6.87 -4.79
N MET A 36 -0.15 -6.64 -3.78
CA MET A 36 0.25 -6.59 -2.38
C MET A 36 0.32 -7.97 -1.71
N LYS A 37 0.07 -9.05 -2.46
CA LYS A 37 0.00 -10.45 -1.99
C LYS A 37 -0.91 -10.61 -0.76
N LEU A 38 -1.99 -9.84 -0.72
CA LEU A 38 -3.00 -9.92 0.32
C LEU A 38 -4.13 -10.84 -0.14
N ASN A 39 -4.64 -11.63 0.80
CA ASN A 39 -5.82 -12.47 0.55
C ASN A 39 -7.13 -11.74 0.89
N TYR A 40 -7.09 -10.67 1.67
CA TYR A 40 -8.27 -9.92 2.12
C TYR A 40 -7.96 -8.44 2.34
N VAL A 41 -8.99 -7.61 2.20
CA VAL A 41 -8.91 -6.18 2.44
C VAL A 41 -8.75 -5.95 3.94
N LEU A 42 -7.59 -5.43 4.33
CA LEU A 42 -7.26 -5.11 5.71
C LEU A 42 -7.62 -3.65 6.00
N TRP A 43 -8.42 -3.41 7.04
CA TRP A 43 -8.91 -2.05 7.37
C TRP A 43 -7.82 -1.06 7.80
N ASN A 44 -6.73 -1.56 8.38
CA ASN A 44 -5.57 -0.76 8.82
C ASN A 44 -4.36 -0.95 7.92
N TRP A 45 -4.60 -1.31 6.65
CA TRP A 45 -3.51 -1.59 5.74
C TRP A 45 -2.80 -0.32 5.28
N VAL A 46 -1.49 -0.45 5.11
CA VAL A 46 -0.58 0.61 4.70
C VAL A 46 0.31 0.01 3.62
N CYS A 47 0.54 0.73 2.52
CA CYS A 47 1.39 0.24 1.44
C CYS A 47 2.85 0.07 1.90
N GLU A 48 3.62 -0.77 1.20
CA GLU A 48 5.02 -1.03 1.54
C GLU A 48 5.88 0.24 1.53
N ALA A 49 5.64 1.18 0.60
CA ALA A 49 6.32 2.47 0.57
C ALA A 49 6.09 3.26 1.88
N CYS A 50 4.83 3.33 2.32
CA CYS A 50 4.46 3.98 3.58
C CYS A 50 4.95 3.21 4.81
N MET A 51 5.00 1.88 4.77
CA MET A 51 5.61 1.08 5.85
C MET A 51 7.11 1.35 5.96
N ALA A 52 7.84 1.38 4.84
CA ALA A 52 9.27 1.66 4.79
C ALA A 52 9.60 3.05 5.38
N LEU A 53 8.81 4.07 5.03
CA LEU A 53 8.93 5.43 5.59
C LEU A 53 8.63 5.48 7.10
N GLY A 54 7.71 4.64 7.59
CA GLY A 54 7.41 4.52 9.02
C GLY A 54 8.52 3.82 9.82
N MET A 55 9.12 2.77 9.25
CA MET A 55 10.21 2.03 9.89
C MET A 55 11.52 2.81 9.95
N ALA A 56 11.77 3.72 9.00
CA ALA A 56 12.94 4.61 9.04
C ALA A 56 13.04 5.43 10.35
N ARG A 57 11.93 5.69 11.04
CA ARG A 57 11.93 6.36 12.35
C ARG A 57 12.10 5.42 13.56
N ARG A 58 11.94 4.10 13.38
CA ARG A 58 12.01 3.11 14.48
C ARG A 58 13.28 2.28 14.49
N SER A 59 14.12 2.41 13.46
CA SER A 59 15.43 1.77 13.38
C SER A 59 16.57 2.69 13.87
N LYS A 60 16.53 3.04 15.15
CA LYS A 60 17.76 3.32 15.92
C LYS A 60 17.69 2.64 17.28
N ARG A 61 17.66 1.31 17.27
CA ARG A 61 18.12 0.51 18.41
C ARG A 61 18.88 -0.71 17.91
N PHE A 62 19.99 -0.44 17.25
CA PHE A 62 21.15 -1.32 17.35
C PHE A 62 21.57 -1.32 18.81
N LYS A 63 21.31 -2.41 19.54
CA LYS A 63 22.08 -2.73 20.74
C LYS A 63 23.25 -3.59 20.29
N LYS A 64 24.44 -3.00 20.43
CA LYS A 64 25.75 -3.64 20.36
C LYS A 64 25.88 -4.72 21.43
#